data_AF-A0A1K1NT26-F1
#
_entry.id   AF-A0A1K1NT26-F1
#
_cell.length_a   1.000
_cell.length_b   1.000
_cell.length_c   1.000
_cell.angle_alpha   90.00
_cell.angle_beta   90.00
_cell.angle_gamma   90.00
#
_symmetry.space_group_name_H-M   'P 1'
#
loop_
_entity.id
_entity.type
_entity.pdbx_description
1 polymer ?
#
loop_
_entity_poly.entity_id
_entity_poly.type
_entity_poly.pdbx_seq_one_letter_code
_entity_poly.pdbx_strand_id
1 'polypeptide(L)'
;MINSQIISNRQNEDLLLKIQYASRRYFNSAEKFNYLSWVLCIASAAMIFVPDSAPELFSNGIPAVLEVFAFVTACIFNSKLKNAASLRNYFDSYVLMIDEDSYTNIHKQKLREIALATYNRYKKEADIHIHNTGRDKPPGVKNWYEFKNPVADRQAQFECQKQNIWWNKKMVKNRMILLSIILFILISFFVTMFALFKSDALSIIVCAIGIILKVVERIIEHYSYHKTSIKIEAIQSHAERELTAETVKELQELINGRREIPVLEINIIHKLKAKRYSSSYEETS
;
A
#
# COMPACT_ATOMS: atom_id res chain seq x y z
N MET A 1 -20.57 -13.72 21.17
CA MET A 1 -19.63 -14.47 20.32
C MET A 1 -19.63 -13.82 18.95
N ILE A 2 -18.46 -13.54 18.35
CA ILE A 2 -18.39 -12.87 17.05
C ILE A 2 -18.96 -13.77 15.95
N ASN A 3 -19.60 -13.21 14.93
CA ASN A 3 -20.04 -13.94 13.74
C ASN A 3 -20.09 -13.01 12.52
N SER A 4 -20.32 -13.59 11.34
CA SER A 4 -20.42 -12.88 10.06
C SER A 4 -21.45 -11.75 10.05
N GLN A 5 -22.59 -11.88 10.74
CA GLN A 5 -23.60 -10.82 10.84
C GLN A 5 -23.10 -9.63 11.67
N ILE A 6 -22.47 -9.89 12.82
CA ILE A 6 -21.87 -8.86 13.67
C ILE A 6 -20.78 -8.12 12.89
N ILE A 7 -19.90 -8.84 12.20
CA ILE A 7 -18.85 -8.25 11.34
C ILE A 7 -19.50 -7.39 10.24
N SER A 8 -20.55 -7.89 9.58
CA SER A 8 -21.31 -7.17 8.54
C SER A 8 -21.95 -5.88 9.06
N ASN A 9 -22.43 -5.86 10.30
CA ASN A 9 -22.96 -4.66 10.91
C ASN A 9 -21.83 -3.67 11.26
N ARG A 10 -20.79 -4.12 11.97
CA ARG A 10 -19.68 -3.26 12.44
C ARG A 10 -18.91 -2.61 11.29
N GLN A 11 -18.62 -3.35 10.23
CA GLN A 11 -17.86 -2.82 9.08
C GLN A 11 -18.60 -1.70 8.33
N ASN A 12 -19.93 -1.66 8.43
CA ASN A 12 -20.80 -0.72 7.73
C ASN A 12 -21.31 0.41 8.63
N GLU A 13 -20.81 0.52 9.86
CA GLU A 13 -21.02 1.69 10.69
C GLU A 13 -20.45 2.94 9.98
N ASP A 14 -21.17 4.07 10.07
CA ASP A 14 -20.82 5.30 9.36
C ASP A 14 -19.38 5.76 9.63
N LEU A 15 -18.93 5.70 10.88
CA LEU A 15 -17.56 6.06 11.24
C LEU A 15 -16.52 5.10 10.63
N LEU A 16 -16.81 3.80 10.61
CA LEU A 16 -15.88 2.78 10.10
C LEU A 16 -15.76 2.87 8.58
N LEU A 17 -16.86 3.17 7.87
CA LEU A 17 -16.82 3.47 6.43
C LEU A 17 -15.95 4.70 6.14
N LYS A 18 -16.04 5.75 6.96
CA LYS A 18 -15.19 6.96 6.84
C LYS A 18 -13.72 6.66 7.12
N ILE A 19 -13.42 5.84 8.13
CA ILE A 19 -12.06 5.36 8.43
C ILE A 19 -11.50 4.57 7.24
N GLN A 20 -12.29 3.67 6.67
CA GLN A 20 -11.86 2.84 5.55
C GLN A 20 -11.63 3.65 4.27
N TYR A 21 -12.51 4.63 4.00
CA TYR A 21 -12.31 5.62 2.95
C TYR A 21 -11.02 6.42 3.16
N ALA A 22 -10.78 6.93 4.38
CA ALA A 22 -9.58 7.67 4.70
C ALA A 22 -8.32 6.82 4.52
N SER A 23 -8.31 5.58 5.02
CA SER A 23 -7.22 4.62 4.81
C SER A 23 -6.90 4.45 3.32
N ARG A 24 -7.92 4.19 2.50
CA ARG A 24 -7.76 4.07 1.05
C ARG A 24 -7.20 5.33 0.41
N ARG A 25 -7.68 6.51 0.82
CA ARG A 25 -7.21 7.79 0.28
C ARG A 25 -5.76 8.07 0.64
N TYR A 26 -5.33 7.71 1.84
CA TYR A 26 -3.94 7.83 2.28
C TYR A 26 -3.02 6.83 1.56
N PHE A 27 -3.42 5.57 1.36
CA PHE A 27 -2.67 4.62 0.53
C PHE A 27 -2.49 5.14 -0.89
N ASN A 28 -3.57 5.59 -1.53
CA ASN A 28 -3.51 6.17 -2.87
C ASN A 28 -2.66 7.45 -2.93
N SER A 29 -2.68 8.26 -1.88
CA SER A 29 -1.84 9.46 -1.81
C SER A 29 -0.36 9.11 -1.61
N ALA A 30 -0.06 8.13 -0.75
CA ALA A 30 1.29 7.62 -0.54
C ALA A 30 1.86 7.12 -1.87
N GLU A 31 1.10 6.31 -2.61
CA GLU A 31 1.53 5.83 -3.92
C GLU A 31 1.87 6.96 -4.90
N LYS A 32 1.08 8.03 -4.95
CA LYS A 32 1.39 9.21 -5.78
C LYS A 32 2.70 9.89 -5.39
N PHE A 33 2.97 10.05 -4.10
CA PHE A 33 4.23 10.63 -3.62
C PHE A 33 5.42 9.71 -3.90
N ASN A 34 5.23 8.38 -3.82
CA ASN A 34 6.25 7.43 -4.25
C ASN A 34 6.54 7.57 -5.76
N TYR A 35 5.52 7.67 -6.62
CA TYR A 35 5.73 7.91 -8.05
C TYR A 35 6.43 9.24 -8.32
N LEU A 36 6.07 10.32 -7.61
CA LEU A 36 6.74 11.60 -7.72
C LEU A 36 8.22 11.51 -7.32
N SER A 37 8.54 10.81 -6.23
CA SER A 37 9.92 10.57 -5.79
C SER A 37 10.73 9.84 -6.88
N TRP A 38 10.17 8.80 -7.51
CA TRP A 38 10.80 8.12 -8.65
C TRP A 38 11.02 9.05 -9.85
N VAL A 39 10.03 9.86 -10.21
CA VAL A 39 10.15 10.81 -11.32
C VAL A 39 11.24 11.84 -11.04
N LEU A 40 11.35 12.34 -9.80
CA LEU A 40 12.41 13.27 -9.42
C LEU A 40 13.80 12.64 -9.49
N CYS A 41 13.98 11.42 -9.00
CA CYS A 41 15.26 10.70 -9.12
C CYS A 41 15.62 10.40 -10.60
N ILE A 42 14.64 10.06 -11.44
CA ILE A 42 14.88 9.84 -12.88
C ILE A 42 15.24 11.16 -13.57
N ALA A 43 14.54 12.26 -13.24
CA ALA A 43 14.85 13.58 -13.79
C ALA A 43 16.25 14.05 -13.36
N SER A 44 16.62 13.83 -12.09
CA SER A 44 17.97 14.07 -11.57
C SER A 44 19.01 13.28 -12.36
N ALA A 45 18.78 11.97 -12.55
CA ALA A 45 19.67 11.12 -13.33
C ALA A 45 19.79 11.55 -14.80
N ALA A 46 18.71 12.06 -15.40
CA ALA A 46 18.73 12.57 -16.76
C ALA A 46 19.51 13.88 -16.91
N MET A 47 19.86 14.58 -15.84
CA MET A 47 20.70 15.78 -15.95
C MET A 47 22.14 15.47 -16.41
N ILE A 48 22.54 14.19 -16.42
CA ILE A 48 23.78 13.76 -17.06
C ILE A 48 23.84 14.09 -18.57
N PHE A 49 22.70 14.33 -19.22
CA PHE A 49 22.63 14.76 -20.62
C PHE A 49 22.92 16.23 -20.85
N VAL A 50 23.01 17.03 -19.79
CA VAL A 50 23.32 18.45 -19.93
C VAL A 50 24.75 18.58 -20.45
N PRO A 51 24.99 19.27 -21.58
CA PRO A 51 26.32 19.40 -22.16
C PRO A 51 27.31 20.05 -21.19
N ASP A 52 28.58 19.65 -21.25
CA ASP A 52 29.66 20.21 -20.42
C ASP A 52 29.86 21.73 -20.62
N SER A 53 29.35 22.27 -21.73
CA SER A 53 29.34 23.72 -22.01
C SER A 53 28.28 24.49 -21.20
N ALA A 54 27.36 23.80 -20.53
CA ALA A 54 26.37 24.42 -19.68
C ALA A 54 26.98 24.88 -18.34
N PRO A 55 26.46 25.95 -17.72
CA PRO A 55 26.95 26.39 -16.42
C PRO A 55 26.83 25.30 -15.35
N GLU A 56 27.79 25.22 -14.42
CA GLU A 56 27.83 24.20 -13.35
C GLU A 56 26.56 24.13 -12.49
N LEU A 57 25.85 25.26 -12.36
CA LEU A 57 24.55 25.32 -11.66
C LEU A 57 23.52 24.38 -12.30
N PHE A 58 23.54 24.23 -13.63
CA PHE A 58 22.63 23.34 -14.35
C PHE A 58 23.06 21.89 -14.28
N SER A 59 24.36 21.60 -14.41
CA SER A 59 24.87 20.23 -14.41
C SER A 59 24.88 19.60 -13.02
N ASN A 60 25.09 20.39 -11.94
CA ASN A 60 25.20 19.86 -10.57
C ASN A 60 24.17 20.44 -9.59
N GLY A 61 23.83 21.72 -9.72
CA GLY A 61 22.89 22.39 -8.81
C GLY A 61 21.46 21.88 -8.93
N ILE A 62 20.94 21.76 -10.16
CA ILE A 62 19.58 21.25 -10.41
C ILE A 62 19.42 19.79 -9.93
N PRO A 63 20.31 18.84 -10.26
CA PRO A 63 20.25 17.48 -9.70
C PRO A 63 20.19 17.47 -8.19
N ALA A 64 21.07 18.22 -7.52
CA ALA A 64 21.10 18.26 -6.06
C ALA A 64 19.75 18.73 -5.48
N VAL A 65 19.14 19.75 -6.08
CA VAL A 65 17.79 20.23 -5.68
C VAL A 65 16.71 19.18 -5.94
N LEU A 66 16.76 18.49 -7.08
CA LEU A 66 15.82 17.41 -7.40
C LEU A 66 15.94 16.25 -6.39
N GLU A 67 17.14 15.88 -5.98
CA GLU A 67 17.36 14.85 -4.96
C GLU A 67 16.81 15.25 -3.58
N VAL A 68 16.99 16.52 -3.18
CA VAL A 68 16.38 17.05 -1.95
C VAL A 68 14.86 16.93 -2.01
N PHE A 69 14.23 17.29 -3.13
CA PHE A 69 12.79 17.11 -3.30
C PHE A 69 12.37 15.64 -3.34
N ALA A 70 13.18 14.76 -3.96
CA ALA A 70 12.93 13.32 -3.98
C ALA A 70 12.94 12.73 -2.56
N PHE A 71 13.87 13.17 -1.72
CA PHE A 71 13.94 12.81 -0.30
C PHE A 71 12.71 13.31 0.47
N VAL A 72 12.34 14.59 0.34
CA VAL A 72 11.15 15.15 1.01
C VAL A 72 9.89 14.38 0.62
N THR A 73 9.71 14.07 -0.67
CA THR A 73 8.56 13.28 -1.14
C THR A 73 8.56 11.85 -0.60
N ALA A 74 9.73 11.23 -0.42
CA ALA A 74 9.86 9.93 0.25
C ALA A 74 9.47 9.98 1.74
N CYS A 75 9.85 11.05 2.46
CA CYS A 75 9.40 11.26 3.85
C CYS A 75 7.88 11.41 3.94
N ILE A 76 7.28 12.18 3.03
CA ILE A 76 5.81 12.34 2.95
C ILE A 76 5.14 10.99 2.65
N PHE A 77 5.67 10.23 1.70
CA PHE A 77 5.21 8.88 1.38
C PHE A 77 5.14 7.99 2.63
N ASN A 78 6.23 7.89 3.39
CA ASN A 78 6.30 7.08 4.60
C ASN A 78 5.30 7.51 5.67
N SER A 79 5.12 8.82 5.87
CA SER A 79 4.11 9.35 6.79
C SER A 79 2.68 9.00 6.34
N LYS A 80 2.39 9.10 5.05
CA LYS A 80 1.06 8.74 4.51
C LYS A 80 0.80 7.24 4.61
N LEU A 81 1.79 6.41 4.33
CA LEU A 81 1.74 4.95 4.47
C LEU A 81 1.39 4.55 5.91
N LYS A 82 2.12 5.07 6.90
CA LYS A 82 1.89 4.78 8.32
C LYS A 82 0.48 5.16 8.77
N ASN A 83 -0.02 6.33 8.36
CA ASN A 83 -1.39 6.73 8.66
C ASN A 83 -2.42 5.81 7.98
N ALA A 84 -2.19 5.43 6.73
CA ALA A 84 -3.09 4.53 5.99
C ALA A 84 -3.20 3.15 6.64
N ALA A 85 -2.04 2.59 7.04
CA ALA A 85 -1.94 1.31 7.73
C ALA A 85 -2.58 1.39 9.11
N SER A 86 -2.31 2.43 9.91
CA SER A 86 -2.91 2.60 11.23
C SER A 86 -4.44 2.69 11.18
N LEU A 87 -5.01 3.44 10.23
CA LEU A 87 -6.46 3.48 10.01
C LEU A 87 -7.02 2.10 9.65
N ARG A 88 -6.34 1.34 8.78
CA ARG A 88 -6.79 0.01 8.36
C ARG A 88 -6.69 -1.01 9.49
N ASN A 89 -5.60 -0.97 10.25
CA ASN A 89 -5.35 -1.88 11.36
C ASN A 89 -6.34 -1.63 12.50
N TYR A 90 -6.71 -0.37 12.75
CA TYR A 90 -7.78 -0.03 13.69
C TYR A 90 -9.15 -0.49 13.20
N PHE A 91 -9.47 -0.29 11.91
CA PHE A 91 -10.69 -0.81 11.31
C PHE A 91 -10.82 -2.32 11.52
N ASP A 92 -9.77 -3.09 11.22
CA ASP A 92 -9.79 -4.55 11.41
C ASP A 92 -9.90 -4.94 12.88
N SER A 93 -9.14 -4.30 13.75
CA SER A 93 -9.19 -4.57 15.20
C SER A 93 -10.62 -4.40 15.75
N TYR A 94 -11.27 -3.30 15.38
CA TYR A 94 -12.65 -3.04 15.77
C TYR A 94 -13.62 -4.04 15.12
N VAL A 95 -13.62 -4.14 13.79
CA VAL A 95 -14.60 -4.94 13.05
C VAL A 95 -14.50 -6.43 13.38
N LEU A 96 -13.28 -6.93 13.53
CA LEU A 96 -13.01 -8.34 13.79
C LEU A 96 -12.94 -8.66 15.29
N MET A 97 -13.03 -7.67 16.18
CA MET A 97 -12.88 -7.87 17.63
C MET A 97 -11.55 -8.56 18.01
N ILE A 98 -10.49 -8.22 17.28
CA ILE A 98 -9.15 -8.73 17.52
C ILE A 98 -8.36 -7.60 18.16
N ASP A 99 -7.92 -7.81 19.39
CA ASP A 99 -7.01 -6.89 20.07
C ASP A 99 -7.57 -5.46 20.20
N GLU A 100 -8.88 -5.30 20.48
CA GLU A 100 -9.55 -3.98 20.57
C GLU A 100 -8.94 -3.06 21.65
N ASP A 101 -8.31 -3.67 22.65
CA ASP A 101 -7.71 -2.99 23.81
C ASP A 101 -6.30 -2.46 23.54
N SER A 102 -5.65 -2.84 22.43
CA SER A 102 -4.31 -2.34 22.10
C SER A 102 -4.29 -0.86 21.70
N TYR A 103 -5.46 -0.29 21.41
CA TYR A 103 -5.61 1.11 21.04
C TYR A 103 -6.06 1.97 22.23
N THR A 104 -5.19 2.90 22.65
CA THR A 104 -5.54 3.90 23.66
C THR A 104 -6.65 4.83 23.18
N ASN A 105 -7.41 5.41 24.10
CA ASN A 105 -8.48 6.36 23.78
C ASN A 105 -7.98 7.56 22.98
N ILE A 106 -6.78 8.04 23.28
CA ILE A 106 -6.13 9.15 22.56
C ILE A 106 -5.85 8.74 21.10
N HIS A 107 -5.33 7.52 20.87
CA HIS A 107 -5.06 7.05 19.51
C HIS A 107 -6.35 6.83 18.72
N LYS A 108 -7.38 6.25 19.34
CA LYS A 108 -8.72 6.10 18.75
C LYS A 108 -9.28 7.46 18.30
N GLN A 109 -9.20 8.46 19.17
CA GLN A 109 -9.65 9.82 18.87
C GLN A 109 -8.86 10.45 17.71
N LYS A 110 -7.53 10.31 17.69
CA LYS A 110 -6.69 10.80 16.60
C LYS A 110 -7.08 10.19 15.24
N LEU A 111 -7.31 8.88 15.19
CA LEU A 111 -7.73 8.20 13.95
C LEU A 111 -9.12 8.68 13.49
N ARG A 112 -10.04 8.89 14.43
CA ARG A 112 -11.36 9.47 14.15
C ARG A 112 -11.26 10.87 13.56
N GLU A 113 -10.43 11.73 14.14
CA GLU A 113 -10.21 13.09 13.62
C GLU A 113 -9.61 13.08 12.21
N ILE A 114 -8.62 12.24 11.96
CA ILE A 114 -8.05 12.05 10.62
C ILE A 114 -9.13 11.61 9.63
N ALA A 115 -9.97 10.64 10.01
CA ALA A 115 -11.03 10.12 9.15
C ALA A 115 -12.09 11.20 8.83
N LEU A 116 -12.58 11.91 9.85
CA LEU A 116 -13.58 12.96 9.68
C LEU A 116 -13.04 14.16 8.89
N ALA A 117 -11.81 14.60 9.18
CA ALA A 117 -11.16 15.67 8.42
C ALA A 117 -10.98 15.29 6.94
N THR A 118 -10.59 14.04 6.67
CA THR A 118 -10.43 13.53 5.30
C THR A 118 -11.77 13.43 4.58
N TYR A 119 -12.79 12.89 5.24
CA TYR A 119 -14.15 12.83 4.70
C TYR A 119 -14.68 14.23 4.35
N ASN A 120 -14.61 15.18 5.28
CA ASN A 120 -15.11 16.54 5.07
C ASN A 120 -14.38 17.26 3.93
N ARG A 121 -13.05 17.09 3.83
CA ARG A 121 -12.24 17.68 2.76
C ARG A 121 -12.60 17.15 1.37
N TYR A 122 -13.05 15.90 1.27
CA TYR A 122 -13.35 15.23 0.00
C TYR A 122 -14.79 14.71 -0.07
N LYS A 123 -15.74 15.42 0.54
CA LYS A 123 -17.10 14.94 0.82
C LYS A 123 -17.78 14.26 -0.37
N LYS A 124 -17.81 14.90 -1.55
CA LYS A 124 -18.44 14.34 -2.76
C LYS A 124 -17.84 13.00 -3.18
N GLU A 125 -16.51 12.88 -3.18
CA GLU A 125 -15.82 11.62 -3.51
C GLU A 125 -16.07 10.57 -2.41
N ALA A 126 -16.00 11.00 -1.15
CA ALA A 126 -16.19 10.15 0.01
C ALA A 126 -17.58 9.52 0.04
N ASP A 127 -18.63 10.32 -0.19
CA ASP A 127 -20.02 9.87 -0.23
C ASP A 127 -20.21 8.76 -1.27
N ILE A 128 -19.64 8.88 -2.46
CA ILE A 128 -19.69 7.82 -3.48
C ILE A 128 -19.03 6.54 -2.96
N HIS A 129 -17.83 6.64 -2.38
CA HIS A 129 -17.08 5.46 -1.96
C HIS A 129 -17.67 4.75 -0.74
N ILE A 130 -18.30 5.44 0.20
CA ILE A 130 -18.90 4.79 1.39
C ILE A 130 -20.24 4.12 1.08
N HIS A 131 -20.95 4.55 0.02
CA HIS A 131 -22.18 3.90 -0.42
C HIS A 131 -21.92 2.73 -1.38
N ASN A 132 -20.82 2.80 -2.14
CA ASN A 132 -20.43 1.77 -3.10
C ASN A 132 -19.74 0.58 -2.42
N THR A 133 -19.99 -0.61 -2.97
CA THR A 133 -19.28 -1.86 -2.67
C THR A 133 -18.02 -2.01 -3.53
N GLY A 134 -17.23 -3.06 -3.28
CA GLY A 134 -16.10 -3.43 -4.15
C GLY A 134 -16.49 -3.77 -5.59
N ARG A 135 -17.77 -4.07 -5.84
CA ARG A 135 -18.31 -4.51 -7.15
C ARG A 135 -18.81 -3.33 -8.01
N ASP A 136 -19.04 -2.17 -7.40
CA ASP A 136 -19.57 -0.98 -8.06
C ASP A 136 -18.50 -0.19 -8.83
N LYS A 137 -18.93 0.80 -9.62
CA LYS A 137 -18.05 1.70 -10.38
C LYS A 137 -18.33 3.17 -10.00
N PRO A 138 -17.37 3.88 -9.36
CA PRO A 138 -16.07 3.38 -8.89
C PRO A 138 -16.20 2.43 -7.69
N PRO A 139 -15.25 1.51 -7.48
CA PRO A 139 -15.32 0.57 -6.36
C PRO A 139 -15.20 1.31 -5.03
N GLY A 140 -16.08 1.03 -4.08
CA GLY A 140 -16.17 1.66 -2.78
C GLY A 140 -15.55 0.87 -1.64
N VAL A 141 -16.05 1.10 -0.42
CA VAL A 141 -15.57 0.49 0.84
C VAL A 141 -16.69 -0.18 1.64
N LYS A 142 -17.95 -0.09 1.18
CA LYS A 142 -19.09 -0.77 1.80
C LYS A 142 -18.96 -2.28 1.61
N ASN A 143 -19.35 -3.04 2.63
CA ASN A 143 -19.21 -4.50 2.63
C ASN A 143 -17.77 -4.92 2.27
N TRP A 144 -16.79 -4.34 2.98
CA TRP A 144 -15.38 -4.65 2.81
C TRP A 144 -15.08 -6.16 2.91
N TYR A 145 -15.74 -6.86 3.84
CA TYR A 145 -15.71 -8.32 3.96
C TYR A 145 -17.03 -8.90 3.50
N GLU A 146 -16.97 -9.82 2.54
CA GLU A 146 -18.14 -10.47 1.93
C GLU A 146 -18.25 -11.93 2.40
N PHE A 147 -19.43 -12.34 2.86
CA PHE A 147 -19.68 -13.73 3.30
C PHE A 147 -20.74 -14.36 2.40
N LYS A 148 -20.46 -15.55 1.86
CA LYS A 148 -21.47 -16.34 1.14
C LYS A 148 -22.48 -16.99 2.08
N ASN A 149 -21.96 -17.61 3.14
CA ASN A 149 -22.73 -18.35 4.12
C ASN A 149 -22.53 -17.70 5.49
N PRO A 150 -23.53 -17.78 6.39
CA PRO A 150 -23.33 -17.41 7.77
C PRO A 150 -22.19 -18.21 8.40
N VAL A 151 -21.14 -17.51 8.79
CA VAL A 151 -20.00 -18.09 9.52
C VAL A 151 -20.06 -17.62 10.97
N ALA A 152 -19.87 -18.55 11.90
CA ALA A 152 -19.84 -18.28 13.33
C ALA A 152 -18.41 -18.23 13.88
N ASP A 153 -18.27 -17.58 15.02
CA ASP A 153 -17.10 -17.60 15.89
C ASP A 153 -15.80 -17.19 15.18
N ARG A 154 -14.69 -17.78 15.59
CA ARG A 154 -13.35 -17.48 15.04
C ARG A 154 -13.26 -17.75 13.54
N GLN A 155 -14.09 -18.66 13.02
CA GLN A 155 -14.11 -18.93 11.58
C GLN A 155 -14.52 -17.67 10.79
N ALA A 156 -15.36 -16.81 11.35
CA ALA A 156 -15.75 -15.56 10.69
C ALA A 156 -14.60 -14.55 10.65
N GLN A 157 -13.79 -14.47 11.72
CA GLN A 157 -12.55 -13.67 11.74
C GLN A 157 -11.55 -14.20 10.72
N PHE A 158 -11.33 -15.51 10.73
CA PHE A 158 -10.38 -16.17 9.84
C PHE A 158 -10.75 -16.02 8.36
N GLU A 159 -12.04 -16.07 8.03
CA GLU A 159 -12.53 -15.80 6.67
C GLU A 159 -12.17 -14.38 6.19
N CYS A 160 -12.32 -13.37 7.06
CA CYS A 160 -11.91 -12.00 6.74
C CYS A 160 -10.39 -11.89 6.52
N GLN A 161 -9.60 -12.60 7.31
CA GLN A 161 -8.14 -12.65 7.15
C GLN A 161 -7.75 -13.31 5.82
N LYS A 162 -8.39 -14.42 5.44
CA LYS A 162 -8.19 -15.06 4.13
C LYS A 162 -8.51 -14.12 2.98
N GLN A 163 -9.62 -13.36 3.05
CA GLN A 163 -9.94 -12.33 2.06
C GLN A 163 -8.81 -11.31 1.91
N ASN A 164 -8.34 -10.75 3.03
CA ASN A 164 -7.21 -9.82 3.04
C ASN A 164 -5.95 -10.43 2.41
N ILE A 165 -5.62 -11.68 2.74
CA ILE A 165 -4.43 -12.36 2.23
C ILE A 165 -4.54 -12.59 0.72
N TRP A 166 -5.68 -13.10 0.27
CA TRP A 166 -5.94 -13.38 -1.13
C TRP A 166 -5.88 -12.12 -2.00
N TRP A 167 -6.54 -11.04 -1.56
CA TRP A 167 -6.54 -9.76 -2.28
C TRP A 167 -5.13 -9.20 -2.45
N ASN A 168 -4.36 -9.14 -1.36
CA ASN A 168 -2.97 -8.69 -1.39
C ASN A 168 -2.12 -9.53 -2.34
N LYS A 169 -2.29 -10.87 -2.34
CA LYS A 169 -1.56 -11.78 -3.24
C LYS A 169 -1.86 -11.49 -4.71
N LYS A 170 -3.13 -11.24 -5.07
CA LYS A 170 -3.53 -10.87 -6.45
C LYS A 170 -2.97 -9.52 -6.87
N MET A 171 -3.02 -8.53 -5.98
CA MET A 171 -2.56 -7.17 -6.27
C MET A 171 -1.04 -7.10 -6.45
N VAL A 172 -0.27 -7.75 -5.57
CA VAL A 172 1.19 -7.78 -5.64
C VAL A 172 1.71 -8.53 -6.87
N LYS A 173 1.05 -9.61 -7.30
CA LYS A 173 1.44 -10.32 -8.53
C LYS A 173 1.52 -9.39 -9.74
N ASN A 174 0.52 -8.52 -9.92
CA ASN A 174 0.53 -7.56 -11.01
C ASN A 174 1.65 -6.51 -10.87
N ARG A 175 1.91 -6.05 -9.64
CA ARG A 175 2.98 -5.09 -9.34
C ARG A 175 4.36 -5.68 -9.65
N MET A 176 4.62 -6.93 -9.27
CA MET A 176 5.89 -7.60 -9.56
C MET A 176 6.17 -7.67 -11.06
N ILE A 177 5.18 -8.05 -11.86
CA ILE A 177 5.32 -8.10 -13.33
C ILE A 177 5.67 -6.70 -13.88
N LEU A 178 4.94 -5.66 -13.44
CA LEU A 178 5.17 -4.29 -13.90
C LEU A 178 6.56 -3.76 -13.48
N LEU A 179 6.97 -4.02 -12.23
CA LEU A 179 8.27 -3.58 -11.73
C LEU A 179 9.42 -4.24 -12.48
N SER A 180 9.34 -5.53 -12.81
CA SER A 180 10.36 -6.20 -13.60
C SER A 180 10.53 -5.56 -14.99
N ILE A 181 9.43 -5.19 -15.64
CA ILE A 181 9.45 -4.50 -16.94
C ILE A 181 10.11 -3.12 -16.81
N ILE A 182 9.70 -2.33 -15.80
CA ILE A 182 10.26 -0.99 -15.57
C ILE A 182 11.75 -1.07 -15.25
N LEU A 183 12.17 -2.01 -14.41
CA LEU A 183 13.58 -2.18 -14.05
C LEU A 183 14.42 -2.59 -15.26
N PHE A 184 13.91 -3.49 -16.10
CA PHE A 184 14.59 -3.86 -17.35
C PHE A 184 14.80 -2.64 -18.26
N ILE A 185 13.75 -1.85 -18.49
CA ILE A 185 13.84 -0.60 -19.28
C ILE A 185 14.87 0.36 -18.68
N LEU A 186 14.83 0.54 -17.36
CA LEU A 186 15.74 1.45 -16.65
C LEU A 186 17.20 1.00 -16.76
N ILE A 187 17.48 -0.29 -16.57
CA ILE A 187 18.83 -0.84 -16.73
C ILE A 187 19.31 -0.71 -18.17
N SER A 188 18.49 -1.10 -19.16
CA SER A 188 18.84 -0.97 -20.57
C SER A 188 19.16 0.49 -20.92
N PHE A 189 18.36 1.42 -20.45
CA PHE A 189 18.59 2.86 -20.60
C PHE A 189 19.95 3.27 -20.01
N PHE A 190 20.23 2.93 -18.74
CA PHE A 190 21.51 3.28 -18.10
C PHE A 190 22.73 2.63 -18.77
N VAL A 191 22.63 1.39 -19.26
CA VAL A 191 23.72 0.71 -19.98
C VAL A 191 23.99 1.38 -21.33
N THR A 192 22.94 1.66 -22.11
CA THR A 192 23.09 2.41 -23.37
C THR A 192 23.71 3.79 -23.10
N MET A 193 23.31 4.43 -22.00
CA MET A 193 23.85 5.72 -21.59
C MET A 193 25.34 5.67 -21.25
N PHE A 194 25.75 4.70 -20.45
CA PHE A 194 27.16 4.51 -20.10
C PHE A 194 28.03 4.22 -21.33
N ALA A 195 27.49 3.51 -22.34
CA ALA A 195 28.21 3.22 -23.57
C ALA A 195 28.37 4.45 -24.50
N LEU A 196 27.41 5.38 -24.49
CA LEU A 196 27.37 6.53 -25.42
C LEU A 196 28.07 7.78 -24.87
N PHE A 197 28.11 7.97 -23.55
CA PHE A 197 28.62 9.21 -22.95
C PHE A 197 29.90 8.97 -22.16
N LYS A 198 30.96 9.71 -22.49
CA LYS A 198 32.23 9.77 -21.73
C LYS A 198 32.16 10.79 -20.60
N SER A 199 31.11 10.71 -19.78
CA SER A 199 30.92 11.64 -18.65
C SER A 199 31.93 11.35 -17.54
N ASP A 200 32.31 12.38 -16.79
CA ASP A 200 33.15 12.23 -15.60
C ASP A 200 32.45 11.44 -14.49
N ALA A 201 33.23 10.66 -13.74
CA ALA A 201 32.73 9.74 -12.72
C ALA A 201 31.97 10.45 -11.59
N LEU A 202 32.38 11.67 -11.21
CA LEU A 202 31.74 12.40 -10.12
C LEU A 202 30.33 12.89 -10.52
N SER A 203 30.19 13.37 -11.75
CA SER A 203 28.89 13.81 -12.31
C SER A 203 27.91 12.63 -12.45
N ILE A 204 28.41 11.46 -12.84
CA ILE A 204 27.61 10.22 -12.87
C ILE A 204 27.08 9.89 -11.47
N ILE A 205 27.92 9.97 -10.44
CA ILE A 205 27.52 9.66 -9.06
C ILE A 205 26.46 10.65 -8.58
N VAL A 206 26.68 11.97 -8.75
CA VAL A 206 25.74 13.00 -8.27
C VAL A 206 24.36 12.85 -8.94
N CYS A 207 24.32 12.57 -10.25
CA CYS A 207 23.05 12.38 -10.97
C CYS A 207 22.38 11.03 -10.64
N ALA A 208 23.15 9.97 -10.36
CA ALA A 208 22.62 8.62 -10.18
C ALA A 208 22.40 8.19 -8.72
N ILE A 209 22.92 8.91 -7.73
CA ILE A 209 22.87 8.47 -6.32
C ILE A 209 21.43 8.26 -5.84
N GLY A 210 20.50 9.14 -6.21
CA GLY A 210 19.10 9.04 -5.83
C GLY A 210 18.42 7.80 -6.36
N ILE A 211 18.60 7.53 -7.66
CA ILE A 211 18.00 6.35 -8.30
C ILE A 211 18.60 5.05 -7.77
N ILE A 212 19.92 5.03 -7.50
CA ILE A 212 20.60 3.87 -6.90
C ILE A 212 20.03 3.58 -5.52
N LEU A 213 19.96 4.58 -4.64
CA LEU A 213 19.39 4.43 -3.30
C LEU A 213 17.93 3.96 -3.36
N LYS A 214 17.13 4.53 -4.26
CA LYS A 214 15.72 4.11 -4.45
C LYS A 214 15.57 2.67 -4.90
N VAL A 215 16.46 2.18 -5.77
CA VAL A 215 16.47 0.77 -6.19
C VAL A 215 16.84 -0.14 -5.02
N VAL A 216 17.86 0.21 -4.25
CA VAL A 216 18.28 -0.56 -3.05
C VAL A 216 17.15 -0.61 -2.01
N GLU A 217 16.54 0.52 -1.68
CA GLU A 217 15.37 0.59 -0.80
C GLU A 217 14.27 -0.35 -1.29
N ARG A 218 13.95 -0.29 -2.58
CA ARG A 218 12.88 -1.11 -3.18
C ARG A 218 13.15 -2.61 -3.05
N ILE A 219 14.41 -3.05 -3.23
CA ILE A 219 14.80 -4.45 -3.05
C ILE A 219 14.59 -4.89 -1.60
N ILE A 220 15.06 -4.10 -0.64
CA ILE A 220 14.92 -4.38 0.80
C ILE A 220 13.45 -4.46 1.21
N GLU A 221 12.63 -3.51 0.78
CA GLU A 221 11.19 -3.48 1.06
C GLU A 221 10.47 -4.70 0.51
N HIS A 222 10.77 -5.10 -0.74
CA HIS A 222 10.17 -6.29 -1.35
C HIS A 222 10.62 -7.58 -0.68
N TYR A 223 11.89 -7.68 -0.27
CA TYR A 223 12.38 -8.80 0.51
C TYR A 223 11.62 -8.93 1.85
N SER A 224 11.49 -7.83 2.58
CA SER A 224 10.70 -7.79 3.84
C SER A 224 9.25 -8.19 3.61
N TYR A 225 8.63 -7.65 2.55
CA TYR A 225 7.25 -8.00 2.17
C TYR A 225 7.09 -9.50 1.89
N HIS A 226 8.03 -10.08 1.13
CA HIS A 226 8.00 -11.49 0.78
C HIS A 226 8.21 -12.38 2.00
N LYS A 227 9.20 -12.07 2.84
CA LYS A 227 9.46 -12.76 4.10
C LYS A 227 8.23 -12.78 5.01
N THR A 228 7.57 -11.64 5.18
CA THR A 228 6.33 -11.54 5.97
C THR A 228 5.18 -12.30 5.32
N SER A 229 5.08 -12.29 3.98
CA SER A 229 4.05 -13.05 3.27
C SER A 229 4.21 -14.57 3.41
N ILE A 230 5.44 -15.09 3.42
CA ILE A 230 5.70 -16.52 3.70
C ILE A 230 5.22 -16.89 5.10
N LYS A 231 5.51 -16.05 6.10
CA LYS A 231 5.03 -16.28 7.48
C LYS A 231 3.49 -16.31 7.55
N ILE A 232 2.84 -15.35 6.89
CA ILE A 232 1.37 -15.29 6.79
C ILE A 232 0.82 -16.58 6.18
N GLU A 233 1.41 -17.07 5.08
CA GLU A 233 0.96 -18.30 4.42
C GLU A 233 1.15 -19.53 5.34
N ALA A 234 2.28 -19.62 6.05
CA ALA A 234 2.52 -20.71 7.00
C ALA A 234 1.51 -20.73 8.16
N ILE A 235 1.24 -19.57 8.77
CA ILE A 235 0.25 -19.44 9.85
C ILE A 235 -1.17 -19.68 9.33
N GLN A 236 -1.51 -19.19 8.13
CA GLN A 236 -2.80 -19.47 7.51
C GLN A 236 -3.01 -20.97 7.30
N SER A 237 -2.04 -21.69 6.75
CA SER A 237 -2.13 -23.14 6.55
C SER A 237 -2.14 -23.94 7.86
N HIS A 238 -1.58 -23.39 8.94
CA HIS A 238 -1.76 -23.96 10.27
C HIS A 238 -3.18 -23.71 10.80
N ALA A 239 -3.70 -22.49 10.69
CA ALA A 239 -5.05 -22.12 11.11
C ALA A 239 -6.16 -22.86 10.33
N GLU A 240 -5.91 -23.25 9.07
CA GLU A 240 -6.81 -24.11 8.29
C GLU A 240 -6.95 -25.52 8.88
N ARG A 241 -5.95 -26.00 9.62
CA ARG A 241 -5.95 -27.31 10.30
C ARG A 241 -6.41 -27.20 11.74
N GLU A 242 -5.96 -26.17 12.44
CA GLU A 242 -6.23 -25.94 13.86
C GLU A 242 -6.45 -24.45 14.14
N LEU A 243 -7.72 -24.06 14.23
CA LEU A 243 -8.09 -22.66 14.46
C LEU A 243 -8.18 -22.34 15.95
N THR A 244 -7.26 -21.50 16.43
CA THR A 244 -7.19 -21.06 17.82
C THR A 244 -7.27 -19.53 17.89
N ALA A 245 -7.48 -18.98 19.10
CA ALA A 245 -7.45 -17.53 19.29
C ALA A 245 -6.05 -16.96 19.01
N GLU A 246 -5.02 -17.70 19.40
CA GLU A 246 -3.62 -17.32 19.21
C GLU A 246 -3.26 -17.24 17.72
N THR A 247 -3.67 -18.23 16.91
CA THR A 247 -3.38 -18.23 15.47
C THR A 247 -4.10 -17.11 14.74
N VAL A 248 -5.34 -16.79 15.11
CA VAL A 248 -6.07 -15.62 14.59
C VAL A 248 -5.35 -14.31 14.94
N LYS A 249 -4.88 -14.18 16.19
CA LYS A 249 -4.17 -12.98 16.64
C LYS A 249 -2.83 -12.81 15.93
N GLU A 250 -1.99 -13.85 15.92
CA GLU A 250 -0.69 -13.84 15.25
C GLU A 250 -0.84 -13.53 13.75
N LEU A 251 -1.83 -14.14 13.09
CA LEU A 251 -2.11 -13.86 11.69
C LEU A 251 -2.50 -12.39 11.46
N GLN A 252 -3.30 -11.81 12.35
CA GLN A 252 -3.69 -10.40 12.27
C GLN A 252 -2.48 -9.47 12.46
N GLU A 253 -1.60 -9.76 13.41
CA GLU A 253 -0.37 -9.00 13.66
C GLU A 253 0.53 -8.98 12.42
N LEU A 254 0.71 -10.15 11.78
CA LEU A 254 1.48 -10.24 10.53
C LEU A 254 0.82 -9.48 9.37
N ILE A 255 -0.51 -9.55 9.23
CA ILE A 255 -1.26 -8.77 8.22
C ILE A 255 -1.08 -7.27 8.47
N ASN A 256 -1.20 -6.83 9.72
CA ASN A 256 -1.04 -5.45 10.14
C ASN A 256 0.38 -4.94 9.84
N GLY A 257 1.41 -5.71 10.24
CA GLY A 257 2.81 -5.38 9.97
C GLY A 257 3.12 -5.34 8.48
N ARG A 258 2.53 -6.25 7.67
CA ARG A 258 2.71 -6.23 6.21
C ARG A 258 2.20 -4.94 5.55
N ARG A 259 1.11 -4.35 6.06
CA ARG A 259 0.54 -3.11 5.51
C ARG A 259 1.43 -1.88 5.72
N GLU A 260 2.32 -1.94 6.70
CA GLU A 260 3.29 -0.88 6.97
C GLU A 260 4.54 -1.00 6.08
N ILE A 261 4.70 -2.12 5.38
CA ILE A 261 5.80 -2.30 4.44
C ILE A 261 5.51 -1.44 3.19
N PRO A 262 6.48 -0.69 2.65
CA PRO A 262 6.25 0.28 1.58
C PRO A 262 6.03 -0.32 0.17
N VAL A 263 5.36 -1.46 0.10
CA VAL A 263 4.95 -2.17 -1.12
C VAL A 263 3.43 -2.02 -1.27
N LEU A 264 3.01 -0.93 -1.91
CA LEU A 264 1.60 -0.58 -2.06
C LEU A 264 0.90 -1.29 -3.21
N GLU A 265 -0.42 -1.28 -3.19
CA GLU A 265 -1.24 -1.69 -4.32
C GLU A 265 -1.34 -0.57 -5.37
N ILE A 266 -1.40 -0.95 -6.65
CA ILE A 266 -1.55 0.01 -7.76
C ILE A 266 -3.02 0.37 -7.92
N ASN A 267 -3.39 1.60 -7.58
CA ASN A 267 -4.80 2.05 -7.55
C ASN A 267 -5.51 1.91 -8.91
N ILE A 268 -4.81 2.11 -10.03
CA ILE A 268 -5.38 1.93 -11.37
C ILE A 268 -5.76 0.46 -11.59
N ILE A 269 -4.88 -0.46 -11.21
CA ILE A 269 -5.14 -1.90 -11.29
C ILE A 269 -6.32 -2.28 -10.40
N HIS A 270 -6.38 -1.73 -9.19
CA HIS A 270 -7.51 -1.94 -8.28
C HIS A 270 -8.83 -1.49 -8.94
N LYS A 271 -8.90 -0.26 -9.47
CA LYS A 271 -10.10 0.26 -10.14
C LYS A 271 -10.56 -0.59 -11.32
N LEU A 272 -9.64 -1.17 -12.08
CA LEU A 272 -9.95 -1.98 -13.25
C LEU A 272 -10.34 -3.42 -12.89
N LYS A 273 -9.72 -4.01 -11.87
CA LYS A 273 -9.84 -5.44 -11.56
C LYS A 273 -10.71 -5.75 -10.35
N ALA A 274 -11.13 -4.75 -9.55
CA ALA A 274 -11.86 -4.96 -8.30
C ALA A 274 -13.07 -5.90 -8.47
N LYS A 275 -14.01 -5.56 -9.36
CA LYS A 275 -15.18 -6.40 -9.63
C LYS A 275 -14.82 -7.84 -10.00
N ARG A 276 -13.85 -8.03 -10.91
CA ARG A 276 -13.40 -9.36 -11.36
C ARG A 276 -12.76 -10.17 -10.22
N TYR A 277 -12.00 -9.51 -9.35
CA TYR A 277 -11.36 -10.15 -8.22
C TYR A 277 -12.36 -10.51 -7.12
N SER A 278 -13.34 -9.66 -6.81
CA SER A 278 -14.44 -10.02 -5.90
C SER A 278 -15.17 -11.28 -6.39
N SER A 279 -15.54 -11.33 -7.68
CA SER A 279 -16.20 -12.52 -8.25
C SER A 279 -15.31 -13.77 -8.23
N SER A 280 -14.02 -13.63 -8.54
CA SER A 280 -13.09 -14.77 -8.53
C SER A 280 -12.81 -15.29 -7.12
N TYR A 281 -12.78 -14.43 -6.09
CA TYR A 281 -12.67 -14.90 -4.71
C TYR A 281 -13.88 -15.73 -4.36
N GLU A 282 -15.06 -15.19 -4.64
CA GLU A 282 -16.34 -15.86 -4.43
C GLU A 282 -16.33 -17.25 -5.10
N GLU A 283 -15.97 -17.41 -6.36
CA GLU A 283 -15.92 -18.74 -7.00
C GLU A 283 -14.98 -19.77 -6.32
N THR A 284 -13.94 -19.30 -5.63
CA THR A 284 -12.91 -20.16 -5.01
C THR A 284 -13.02 -20.35 -3.49
N SER A 285 -13.92 -19.59 -2.84
CA SER A 285 -14.21 -19.64 -1.40
C SER A 285 -15.42 -20.52 -1.10
#